data_AF-A0A2V6WN17-F1
#
_entry.id   AF-A0A2V6WN17-F1
#
_cell.length_a   1.000
_cell.length_b   1.000
_cell.length_c   1.000
_cell.angle_alpha   90.00
_cell.angle_beta   90.00
_cell.angle_gamma   90.00
#
_symmetry.space_group_name_H-M   'P 1'
#
loop_
_entity.id
_entity.type
_entity.pdbx_description
1 polymer ?
#
loop_
_entity_poly.entity_id
_entity_poly.type
_entity_poly.pdbx_seq_one_letter_code
_entity_poly.pdbx_strand_id
1 'polypeptide(L)'
;MNARAIWVPLLALTVSTAVWAGDRVVVEDWSKPRLGSRGVPDGWKGQSWGHPAYDLTVEEDDGRRVLHLRSRDEGSTITKEIEGRVRLDETPVLEWSWKVVTLPTGGDCRHSDTDDEAAQIYV
;
A
#
# COMPACT_ATOMS: atom_id res chain seq x y z
N MET A 1 26.37 -42.18 58.27
CA MET A 1 26.19 -42.48 56.84
C MET A 1 25.49 -41.30 56.20
N ASN A 2 26.08 -40.78 55.13
CA ASN A 2 25.78 -39.49 54.51
C ASN A 2 24.69 -39.63 53.44
N ALA A 3 23.87 -38.59 53.23
CA ALA A 3 23.22 -38.38 51.94
C ALA A 3 23.24 -36.88 51.62
N ARG A 4 24.06 -36.49 50.64
CA ARG A 4 24.08 -35.14 50.06
C ARG A 4 23.18 -35.16 48.82
N ALA A 5 22.16 -34.31 48.79
CA ALA A 5 21.33 -34.11 47.61
C ALA A 5 22.06 -33.21 46.61
N ILE A 6 22.18 -33.66 45.36
CA ILE A 6 22.75 -32.90 44.24
C ILE A 6 21.58 -32.33 43.44
N TRP A 7 21.53 -31.01 43.30
CA TRP A 7 20.60 -30.32 42.41
C TRP A 7 21.30 -29.99 41.09
N VAL A 8 20.71 -30.42 39.97
CA VAL A 8 21.15 -30.06 38.62
C VAL A 8 20.20 -28.99 38.09
N PRO A 9 20.66 -27.77 37.77
CA PRO A 9 19.79 -26.76 37.18
C PRO A 9 19.57 -27.09 35.70
N LEU A 10 18.30 -27.12 35.29
CA LEU A 10 17.89 -27.27 33.90
C LEU A 10 18.02 -25.90 33.20
N LEU A 11 18.97 -25.76 32.30
CA LEU A 11 19.17 -24.54 31.51
C LEU A 11 18.18 -24.52 30.34
N ALA A 12 17.10 -23.73 30.45
CA ALA A 12 16.17 -23.50 29.35
C ALA A 12 16.79 -22.51 28.35
N LEU A 13 17.08 -23.00 27.13
CA LEU A 13 17.63 -22.18 26.05
C LEU A 13 16.48 -21.57 25.24
N THR A 14 16.16 -20.30 25.49
CA THR A 14 15.22 -19.53 24.66
C THR A 14 15.95 -19.04 23.41
N VAL A 15 15.62 -19.61 22.26
CA VAL A 15 16.08 -19.13 20.96
C VAL A 15 15.15 -18.00 20.51
N SER A 16 15.62 -16.76 20.61
CA SER A 16 14.94 -15.60 20.04
C SER A 16 15.27 -15.52 18.55
N THR A 17 14.31 -15.82 17.68
CA THR A 17 14.46 -15.55 16.25
C THR A 17 14.27 -14.05 16.02
N ALA A 18 15.36 -13.33 15.71
CA ALA A 18 15.26 -11.99 15.19
C ALA A 18 14.73 -12.07 13.75
N VAL A 19 13.51 -11.59 13.51
CA VAL A 19 13.02 -11.34 12.15
C VAL A 19 13.66 -10.03 11.70
N TRP A 20 14.56 -10.12 10.72
CA TRP A 20 15.10 -8.95 10.06
C TRP A 20 14.05 -8.48 9.06
N ALA A 21 13.56 -7.25 9.22
CA ALA A 21 12.75 -6.61 8.20
C ALA A 21 13.64 -6.44 6.96
N GLY A 22 13.28 -7.07 5.84
CA GLY A 22 13.95 -6.85 4.57
C GLY A 22 13.87 -5.39 4.16
N ASP A 23 14.81 -4.93 3.33
CA ASP A 23 14.80 -3.56 2.81
C ASP A 23 13.46 -3.25 2.15
N ARG A 24 12.78 -2.22 2.66
CA ARG A 24 11.47 -1.77 2.17
C ARG A 24 11.68 -0.71 1.09
N VAL A 25 11.17 -0.97 -0.11
CA VAL A 25 11.06 0.05 -1.16
C VAL A 25 9.73 0.77 -0.98
N VAL A 26 9.77 2.04 -0.55
CA VAL A 26 8.57 2.87 -0.40
C VAL A 26 8.16 3.37 -1.79
N VAL A 27 7.09 2.79 -2.35
CA VAL A 27 6.49 3.28 -3.60
C VAL A 27 5.90 4.67 -3.37
N GLU A 28 5.06 4.81 -2.35
CA GLU A 28 4.45 6.07 -1.95
C GLU A 28 3.86 5.97 -0.54
N ASP A 29 4.04 7.02 0.26
CA ASP A 29 3.43 7.19 1.59
C ASP A 29 2.73 8.55 1.75
N TRP A 30 2.67 9.33 0.67
CA TRP A 30 2.06 10.65 0.57
C TRP A 30 2.67 11.70 1.51
N SER A 31 3.84 11.44 2.10
CA SER A 31 4.50 12.34 3.07
C SER A 31 5.07 13.61 2.43
N LYS A 32 5.48 13.55 1.16
CA LYS A 32 6.13 14.64 0.44
C LYS A 32 5.15 15.74 -0.01
N PRO A 33 4.00 15.43 -0.61
CA PRO A 33 3.03 16.47 -0.97
C PRO A 33 2.50 17.20 0.26
N ARG A 34 2.09 18.46 0.08
CA ARG A 34 1.42 19.23 1.13
C ARG A 34 -0.01 18.71 1.33
N LEU A 35 -0.51 18.78 2.56
CA LEU A 35 -1.94 18.57 2.81
C LEU A 35 -2.76 19.57 2.00
N GLY A 36 -3.84 19.07 1.40
CA GLY A 36 -4.70 19.84 0.50
C GLY A 36 -4.14 20.04 -0.91
N SER A 37 -2.97 19.50 -1.25
CA SER A 37 -2.50 19.45 -2.64
C SER A 37 -3.50 18.69 -3.51
N ARG A 38 -3.78 19.20 -4.70
CA ARG A 38 -4.79 18.67 -5.62
C ARG A 38 -4.20 18.24 -6.96
N GLY A 39 -4.89 17.31 -7.62
CA GLY A 39 -4.52 16.77 -8.92
C GLY A 39 -3.49 15.64 -8.83
N VAL A 40 -2.92 15.27 -9.97
CA VAL A 40 -1.90 14.20 -10.05
C VAL A 40 -0.66 14.64 -9.24
N PRO A 41 -0.25 13.89 -8.20
CA PRO A 41 0.89 14.29 -7.36
C PRO A 41 2.24 14.24 -8.08
N ASP A 42 3.21 15.02 -7.59
CA ASP A 42 4.56 15.02 -8.15
C ASP A 42 5.17 13.61 -8.16
N GLY A 43 5.85 13.27 -9.27
CA GLY A 43 6.41 11.94 -9.49
C GLY A 43 5.41 10.90 -10.02
N TRP A 44 4.11 11.22 -10.04
CA TRP A 44 3.08 10.43 -10.72
C TRP A 44 2.76 11.03 -12.09
N LYS A 45 2.31 10.18 -13.01
CA LYS A 45 1.89 10.55 -14.36
C LYS A 45 0.46 10.07 -14.60
N GLY A 46 -0.38 10.95 -15.13
CA GLY A 46 -1.73 10.59 -15.56
C GLY A 46 -1.73 9.70 -16.81
N GLN A 47 -2.82 8.96 -17.02
CA GLN A 47 -3.10 8.29 -18.30
C GLN A 47 -3.16 9.28 -19.48
N SER A 48 -2.84 8.78 -20.67
CA SER A 48 -2.85 9.54 -21.93
C SER A 48 -4.15 9.39 -22.74
N TRP A 49 -5.12 8.63 -22.23
CA TRP A 49 -6.42 8.37 -22.85
C TRP A 49 -7.57 8.85 -21.96
N GLY A 50 -8.73 9.07 -22.56
CA GLY A 50 -9.91 9.59 -21.88
C GLY A 50 -9.75 11.02 -21.37
N HIS A 51 -10.70 11.45 -20.55
CA HIS A 51 -10.75 12.77 -19.91
C HIS A 51 -11.04 12.66 -18.41
N PRO A 52 -10.20 11.93 -17.64
CA PRO A 52 -10.36 11.82 -16.20
C PRO A 52 -10.33 13.20 -15.53
N ALA A 53 -11.23 13.41 -14.57
CA ALA A 53 -11.30 14.65 -13.81
C ALA A 53 -10.07 14.90 -12.92
N TYR A 54 -9.35 13.84 -12.53
CA TYR A 54 -8.27 13.86 -11.54
C TYR A 54 -8.63 14.68 -10.30
N ASP A 55 -9.84 14.49 -9.77
CA ASP A 55 -10.24 15.02 -8.47
C ASP A 55 -9.58 14.19 -7.37
N LEU A 56 -8.30 14.49 -7.20
CA LEU A 56 -7.36 13.85 -6.29
C LEU A 56 -6.95 14.91 -5.28
N THR A 57 -7.00 14.58 -3.98
CA THR A 57 -6.53 15.47 -2.92
C THR A 57 -5.70 14.69 -1.91
N VAL A 58 -4.55 15.24 -1.52
CA VAL A 58 -3.77 14.70 -0.40
C VAL A 58 -4.41 15.18 0.90
N GLU A 59 -4.90 14.24 1.69
CA GLU A 59 -5.67 14.49 2.91
C GLU A 59 -5.09 13.75 4.11
N GLU A 60 -5.59 14.07 5.30
CA GLU A 60 -5.37 13.29 6.52
C GLU A 60 -6.65 12.49 6.81
N ASP A 61 -6.53 11.16 6.93
CA ASP A 61 -7.61 10.25 7.34
C ASP A 61 -7.07 9.38 8.48
N ASP A 62 -7.69 9.44 9.65
CA ASP A 62 -7.30 8.70 10.86
C ASP A 62 -5.79 8.79 11.20
N GLY A 63 -5.22 10.01 11.09
CA GLY A 63 -3.82 10.28 11.39
C GLY A 63 -2.83 9.78 10.33
N ARG A 64 -3.30 9.35 9.16
CA ARG A 64 -2.47 8.93 8.01
C ARG A 64 -2.62 9.92 6.86
N ARG A 65 -1.54 10.12 6.12
CA ARG A 65 -1.62 10.81 4.82
C ARG A 65 -2.15 9.85 3.77
N VAL A 66 -3.14 10.29 3.02
CA VAL A 66 -3.78 9.51 1.96
C VAL A 66 -3.97 10.35 0.71
N LEU A 67 -4.03 9.69 -0.45
CA LEU A 67 -4.59 10.29 -1.66
C LEU A 67 -6.08 9.95 -1.72
N HIS A 68 -6.93 10.93 -1.44
CA HIS A 68 -8.37 10.81 -1.65
C HIS A 68 -8.67 11.00 -3.14
N LEU A 69 -9.38 10.04 -3.72
CA LEU A 69 -9.78 10.03 -5.13
C LEU A 69 -11.30 10.11 -5.23
N ARG A 70 -11.78 11.00 -6.09
CA ARG A 70 -13.18 11.05 -6.53
C ARG A 70 -13.25 10.99 -8.05
N SER A 71 -13.94 9.98 -8.58
CA SER A 71 -14.28 9.92 -10.00
C SER A 71 -15.64 10.56 -10.27
N ARG A 72 -15.82 10.99 -11.51
CA ARG A 72 -17.12 11.36 -12.07
C ARG A 72 -17.07 11.02 -13.55
N ASP A 73 -18.06 10.24 -14.01
CA ASP A 73 -18.24 9.77 -15.39
C ASP A 73 -17.12 8.86 -15.93
N GLU A 74 -15.85 9.12 -15.60
CA GLU A 74 -14.69 8.33 -15.99
C GLU A 74 -13.74 8.06 -14.81
N GLY A 75 -13.10 6.89 -14.81
CA GLY A 75 -12.06 6.51 -13.87
C GLY A 75 -10.73 7.26 -14.12
N SER A 76 -9.91 7.40 -13.08
CA SER A 76 -8.59 8.04 -13.16
C SER A 76 -7.48 7.02 -12.89
N THR A 77 -6.56 6.87 -13.84
CA THR A 77 -5.33 6.09 -13.65
C THR A 77 -4.14 7.03 -13.52
N ILE A 78 -3.34 6.81 -12.48
CA ILE A 78 -2.02 7.43 -12.31
C ILE A 78 -0.96 6.33 -12.20
N THR A 79 0.20 6.56 -12.81
CA THR A 79 1.32 5.62 -12.79
C THR A 79 2.55 6.29 -12.20
N LYS A 80 3.35 5.53 -11.46
CA LYS A 80 4.63 5.99 -10.91
C LYS A 80 5.72 5.06 -11.37
N GLU A 81 6.77 5.64 -11.92
CA GLU A 81 8.00 4.91 -12.18
C GLU A 81 8.77 4.84 -10.85
N ILE A 82 9.05 3.63 -10.37
CA ILE A 82 9.82 3.45 -9.14
C ILE A 82 11.28 3.69 -9.48
N GLU A 83 11.87 4.71 -8.84
CA GLU A 83 13.28 5.06 -9.06
C GLU A 83 14.21 3.94 -8.57
N GLY A 84 15.24 3.64 -9.36
CA GLY A 84 16.24 2.61 -9.04
C GLY A 84 15.84 1.22 -9.52
N ARG A 85 16.53 0.19 -9.00
CA ARG A 85 16.28 -1.20 -9.36
C ARG A 85 15.47 -1.89 -8.28
N VAL A 86 14.17 -2.10 -8.52
CA VAL A 86 13.36 -2.99 -7.68
C VAL A 86 13.70 -4.43 -8.03
N ARG A 87 14.29 -5.15 -7.09
CA ARG A 87 14.61 -6.57 -7.22
C ARG A 87 13.49 -7.41 -6.62
N LEU A 88 12.66 -7.98 -7.48
CA LEU A 88 11.48 -8.77 -7.05
C LEU A 88 11.86 -10.05 -6.31
N ASP A 89 13.08 -10.55 -6.48
CA ASP A 89 13.62 -11.67 -5.70
C ASP A 89 13.92 -11.27 -4.23
N GLU A 90 14.15 -9.98 -3.98
CA GLU A 90 14.36 -9.42 -2.63
C GLU A 90 13.09 -8.75 -2.06
N THR A 91 12.22 -8.25 -2.93
CA THR A 91 10.97 -7.53 -2.59
C THR A 91 9.73 -8.15 -3.26
N PRO A 92 9.38 -9.42 -2.96
CA PRO A 92 8.33 -10.14 -3.67
C PRO A 92 6.90 -9.75 -3.26
N VAL A 93 6.75 -8.84 -2.30
CA VAL A 93 5.45 -8.46 -1.73
C VAL A 93 5.20 -6.97 -1.92
N LEU A 94 4.10 -6.63 -2.58
CA LEU A 94 3.53 -5.29 -2.56
C LEU A 94 2.55 -5.18 -1.38
N GLU A 95 2.79 -4.22 -0.50
CA GLU A 95 1.86 -3.84 0.56
C GLU A 95 1.18 -2.53 0.17
N TRP A 96 -0.16 -2.54 0.12
CA TRP A 96 -0.96 -1.35 -0.15
C TRP A 96 -2.16 -1.30 0.79
N SER A 97 -2.59 -0.10 1.15
CA SER A 97 -3.80 0.12 1.93
C SER A 97 -4.67 1.14 1.22
N TRP A 98 -5.95 0.84 1.13
CA TRP A 98 -6.97 1.71 0.56
C TRP A 98 -8.27 1.62 1.37
N LYS A 99 -9.14 2.61 1.17
CA LYS A 99 -10.44 2.70 1.82
C LYS A 99 -11.45 3.02 0.73
N VAL A 100 -12.41 2.13 0.54
CA VAL A 100 -13.54 2.38 -0.37
C VAL A 100 -14.58 3.19 0.38
N VAL A 101 -14.84 4.40 -0.09
CA VAL A 101 -15.85 5.29 0.50
C VAL A 101 -17.23 5.03 -0.13
N THR A 102 -17.26 4.82 -1.45
CA THR A 102 -18.47 4.55 -2.23
C THR A 102 -18.15 3.51 -3.31
N LEU A 103 -19.06 2.54 -3.52
CA LEU A 103 -18.95 1.58 -4.62
C LEU A 103 -19.66 2.12 -5.88
N PRO A 104 -19.16 1.80 -7.09
CA PRO A 104 -19.89 2.11 -8.31
C PRO A 104 -21.24 1.39 -8.32
N THR A 105 -22.29 2.10 -8.74
CA THR A 105 -23.64 1.52 -8.76
C THR A 105 -23.76 0.54 -9.92
N GLY A 106 -23.96 -0.73 -9.61
CA GLY A 106 -24.09 -1.78 -10.62
C GLY A 106 -22.75 -2.25 -11.22
N GLY A 107 -21.62 -1.81 -10.68
CA GLY A 107 -20.30 -2.28 -11.10
C GLY A 107 -20.10 -3.77 -10.79
N ASP A 108 -19.67 -4.51 -11.81
CA ASP A 108 -19.33 -5.94 -11.77
C ASP A 108 -18.27 -6.25 -12.84
N CYS A 109 -17.02 -6.38 -12.39
CA CYS A 109 -15.84 -6.64 -13.22
C CYS A 109 -15.81 -7.99 -13.95
N ARG A 110 -16.78 -8.86 -13.69
CA ARG A 110 -16.91 -10.15 -14.38
C ARG A 110 -17.60 -10.00 -15.73
N HIS A 111 -18.24 -8.87 -15.99
CA HIS A 111 -19.02 -8.60 -17.18
C HIS A 111 -18.57 -7.28 -17.83
N SER A 112 -18.20 -7.33 -19.12
CA SER A 112 -17.66 -6.17 -19.84
C SER A 112 -18.55 -4.93 -19.83
N ASP A 113 -19.87 -5.13 -19.84
CA ASP A 113 -20.84 -4.03 -19.92
C ASP A 113 -21.03 -3.30 -18.57
N THR A 114 -20.51 -3.89 -17.49
CA THR A 114 -20.58 -3.36 -16.11
C THR A 114 -19.21 -3.37 -15.46
N ASP A 115 -18.12 -3.44 -16.23
CA ASP A 115 -16.76 -3.55 -15.73
C ASP A 115 -16.31 -2.23 -15.07
N ASP A 116 -16.67 -2.09 -13.79
CA ASP A 116 -16.42 -0.91 -12.97
C ASP A 116 -16.19 -1.31 -11.51
N GLU A 117 -15.15 -0.77 -10.90
CA GLU A 117 -14.73 -1.03 -9.52
C GLU A 117 -14.27 0.25 -8.82
N ALA A 118 -14.31 0.23 -7.49
CA ALA A 118 -13.90 1.40 -6.70
C ALA A 118 -12.42 1.78 -6.87
N ALA A 119 -11.54 0.80 -7.08
CA ALA A 119 -10.12 1.01 -7.37
C ALA A 119 -9.47 -0.28 -7.85
N GLN A 120 -8.34 -0.15 -8.56
CA GLN A 120 -7.49 -1.23 -9.02
C GLN A 120 -6.02 -0.87 -8.79
N ILE A 121 -5.16 -1.88 -8.65
CA ILE A 121 -3.70 -1.72 -8.51
C ILE A 121 -3.03 -2.62 -9.53
N TYR A 122 -2.12 -2.04 -10.31
CA TYR A 122 -1.29 -2.74 -11.28
C TYR A 122 0.19 -2.52 -10.94
N VAL A 123 0.97 -3.60 -10.96
CA VAL A 123 2.42 -3.60 -10.69
C VAL A 123 3.17 -4.48 -11.68
#